data_AF-A0A3D2VPK8-F1
#
_entry.id   AF-A0A3D2VPK8-F1
#
_cell.length_a   1.000
_cell.length_b   1.000
_cell.length_c   1.000
_cell.angle_alpha   90.00
_cell.angle_beta   90.00
_cell.angle_gamma   90.00
#
_symmetry.space_group_name_H-M   'P 1'
#
loop_
_entity.id
_entity.type
_entity.pdbx_description
1 polymer ?
#
loop_
_entity_poly.entity_id
_entity_poly.type
_entity_poly.pdbx_seq_one_letter_code
_entity_poly.pdbx_strand_id
1 'polypeptide(L)' 'MCGRYALYGPVSRLREAFDAVPEGFEFEPRWNAAPLQWLPVVRQRS' A
#
# COMPACT_ATOMS: atom_id res chain seq x y z
N MET A 1 -19.59 -2.13 6.35
CA MET A 1 -18.51 -2.62 7.23
C MET A 1 -17.27 -2.86 6.37
N CYS A 2 -16.30 -1.96 6.39
CA CYS A 2 -15.14 -1.95 5.48
C CYS A 2 -13.96 -2.79 6.00
N GLY A 3 -14.19 -4.05 6.37
CA GLY A 3 -13.15 -4.90 6.99
C GLY A 3 -12.15 -5.53 6.01
N ARG A 4 -12.36 -5.43 4.69
CA ARG A 4 -11.50 -6.06 3.68
C ARG A 4 -11.29 -5.14 2.49
N TYR A 5 -10.09 -5.18 1.93
CA TYR A 5 -9.68 -4.37 0.78
C TYR A 5 -8.84 -5.18 -0.20
N ALA A 6 -8.76 -4.69 -1.43
CA ALA A 6 -7.79 -5.17 -2.41
C ALA A 6 -6.76 -4.05 -2.64
N LEU A 7 -5.49 -4.39 -2.48
CA LEU A 7 -4.35 -3.51 -2.70
C LEU A 7 -3.60 -4.03 -3.92
N TYR A 8 -3.80 -3.41 -5.07
CA TYR A 8 -3.15 -3.78 -6.31
C TYR A 8 -3.01 -2.55 -7.21
N GLY A 9 -2.17 -2.69 -8.22
CA GLY A 9 -1.89 -1.63 -9.18
C GLY A 9 -0.40 -1.31 -9.24
N PRO A 10 0.00 -0.53 -10.25
CA PRO A 10 1.39 -0.20 -10.45
C PRO A 10 1.90 0.73 -9.34
N VAL A 11 3.15 0.54 -8.94
CA VAL A 11 3.85 1.42 -7.98
C VAL A 11 3.86 2.88 -8.45
N SER A 12 3.79 3.15 -9.76
CA SER A 12 3.74 4.51 -10.31
C SER A 12 2.61 5.36 -9.73
N ARG A 13 1.45 4.76 -9.38
CA ARG A 13 0.36 5.50 -8.73
C ARG A 13 0.73 6.05 -7.37
N LEU A 14 1.60 5.38 -6.61
CA LEU A 14 2.05 5.88 -5.32
C LEU A 14 2.89 7.15 -5.49
N ARG A 15 3.73 7.20 -6.53
CA ARG A 15 4.50 8.39 -6.89
C ARG A 15 3.60 9.53 -7.37
N GLU A 16 2.65 9.23 -8.25
CA GLU A 16 1.74 10.25 -8.80
C GLU A 16 0.82 10.86 -7.73
N ALA A 17 0.30 10.04 -6.80
CA ALA A 17 -0.64 10.50 -5.79
C ALA A 17 0.02 11.07 -4.53
N PHE A 18 1.21 10.58 -4.17
CA PHE A 18 1.83 10.89 -2.87
C PHE A 18 3.32 11.28 -2.95
N ASP A 19 3.92 11.34 -4.15
CA ASP A 19 5.37 11.51 -4.35
C ASP A 19 6.21 10.51 -3.53
N ALA A 20 5.71 9.28 -3.40
CA ALA A 20 6.30 8.24 -2.55
C ALA A 20 6.77 7.03 -3.36
N VAL A 21 7.92 6.47 -2.95
CA VAL A 21 8.48 5.21 -3.47
C VAL A 21 8.53 4.20 -2.32
N PRO A 22 8.15 2.92 -2.53
CA PRO A 22 8.32 1.87 -1.52
C PRO A 22 9.79 1.73 -1.12
N GLU A 23 10.04 1.62 0.19
CA GLU A 23 11.38 1.43 0.76
C GLU A 23 11.40 0.18 1.64
N GLY A 24 12.35 -0.72 1.40
CA GLY A 24 12.58 -1.88 2.26
C GLY A 24 11.60 -3.05 2.07
N PHE A 25 10.76 -3.02 1.03
CA PHE A 25 9.90 -4.14 0.65
C PHE A 25 9.46 -4.04 -0.82
N GLU A 26 9.10 -5.18 -1.42
CA GLU A 26 8.46 -5.24 -2.74
C GLU A 26 6.96 -5.02 -2.63
N PHE A 27 6.41 -4.12 -3.46
CA PHE A 27 4.98 -3.81 -3.47
C PHE A 27 4.20 -4.84 -4.29
N GLU A 28 3.92 -5.98 -3.66
CA GLU A 28 3.17 -7.08 -4.27
C GLU A 28 1.64 -6.91 -4.13
N PRO A 29 0.85 -7.30 -5.16
CA PRO A 29 -0.61 -7.29 -5.08
C PRO A 29 -1.16 -8.14 -3.94
N ARG A 30 -2.16 -7.60 -3.21
CA ARG A 30 -2.96 -8.31 -2.20
C ARG A 30 -4.44 -8.16 -2.51
N TRP A 31 -5.04 -9.23 -3.00
CA TRP A 31 -6.46 -9.25 -3.38
C TRP A 31 -7.41 -9.34 -2.18
N ASN A 32 -6.90 -9.69 -0.99
CA ASN A 32 -7.70 -9.87 0.23
C ASN A 32 -6.93 -9.40 1.47
N ALA A 33 -6.74 -8.09 1.59
CA ALA A 33 -6.24 -7.46 2.80
C ALA A 33 -7.32 -7.54 3.89
N ALA A 34 -6.98 -8.11 5.03
CA ALA A 34 -7.87 -8.36 6.17
C ALA A 34 -7.27 -7.82 7.48
N PRO A 35 -8.08 -7.68 8.55
CA PRO A 35 -7.58 -7.23 9.84
C PRO A 35 -6.46 -8.15 10.36
N LEU A 36 -5.55 -7.59 11.16
CA LEU A 36 -4.37 -8.25 11.73
C LEU A 36 -3.24 -8.60 10.73
N GLN A 37 -3.37 -8.26 9.45
CA GLN A 37 -2.29 -8.40 8.47
C GLN A 37 -1.40 -7.14 8.43
N TRP A 38 -0.11 -7.35 8.15
CA TRP A 38 0.81 -6.26 7.84
C TRP A 38 0.55 -5.73 6.42
N LEU A 39 0.27 -4.43 6.33
CA LEU A 39 0.02 -3.72 5.08
C LEU A 39 0.95 -2.51 4.97
N PRO A 40 1.37 -2.15 3.75
CA PRO A 40 2.19 -0.97 3.55
C PRO A 40 1.39 0.30 3.86
N VAL A 41 2.08 1.30 4.41
CA VAL A 41 1.50 2.62 4.73
C VAL A 41 2.39 3.71 4.16
N VAL A 42 1.76 4.74 3.61
CA VAL A 42 2.44 5.99 3.26
C VAL A 42 2.37 6.90 4.48
N ARG A 43 3.52 7.44 4.91
CA ARG A 43 3.61 8.39 6.02
C ARG A 43 4.53 9.54 5.65
N GLN A 44 4.21 10.73 6.12
CA GLN A 44 5.09 11.89 6.01
C GLN A 44 6.26 11.73 7.01
N ARG A 45 7.49 11.96 6.55
CA ARG A 45 8.65 12.12 7.43
C ARG A 45 8.70 13.59 7.89
N SER A 46 8.92 13.79 9.19
CA SER A 46 9.15 15.11 9.80
C SER A 46 10.51 15.66 9.42
#